data_AF-M0AU51-F1
#
_entry.id   AF-M0AU51-F1
#
_cell.length_a   1.000
_cell.length_b   1.000
_cell.length_c   1.000
_cell.angle_alpha   90.00
_cell.angle_beta   90.00
_cell.angle_gamma   90.00
#
_symmetry.space_group_name_H-M   'P 1'
#
loop_
_entity.id
_entity.type
_entity.pdbx_description
1 polymer ?
#
loop_
_entity_poly.entity_id
_entity_poly.type
_entity_poly.pdbx_seq_one_letter_code
_entity_poly.pdbx_strand_id
1 'polypeptide(L)'
;MLPVISDPESLTPLVGATADTDADIDILADRHRRAVLRYLVTHAPTERVSLADLADFVVLETDADDQRSGVLATTGDALFGTRKRVHSSLRHNHVPRLAEAGLVTFDPDANTVALREDGEAVAAELEQAGAERDVAEDEATIA
;
A
#
# COMPACT_ATOMS: atom_id res chain seq x y z
N MET A 1 -27.23 -22.64 -28.10
CA MET A 1 -27.69 -21.24 -27.99
C MET A 1 -27.74 -20.90 -26.51
N LEU A 2 -26.58 -20.59 -25.92
CA LEU A 2 -26.51 -20.01 -24.57
C LEU A 2 -26.75 -18.50 -24.70
N PRO A 3 -27.56 -17.87 -23.84
CA PRO A 3 -27.58 -16.41 -23.75
C PRO A 3 -26.28 -15.95 -23.07
N VAL A 4 -25.69 -14.94 -23.71
CA VAL A 4 -24.53 -14.18 -23.25
C VAL A 4 -24.95 -13.43 -22.00
N ILE A 5 -24.51 -13.90 -20.84
CA ILE A 5 -24.46 -13.12 -19.60
C ILE A 5 -23.06 -12.55 -19.55
N SER A 6 -22.94 -11.24 -19.70
CA SER A 6 -21.96 -10.36 -19.05
C SER A 6 -22.11 -9.01 -19.71
N ASP A 7 -22.96 -8.20 -19.08
CA ASP A 7 -23.07 -6.77 -19.26
C ASP A 7 -21.67 -6.12 -19.32
N PRO A 8 -21.34 -5.37 -20.38
CA PRO A 8 -20.14 -4.54 -20.41
C PRO A 8 -20.26 -3.24 -19.59
N GLU A 9 -21.23 -3.15 -18.67
CA GLU A 9 -21.54 -1.94 -17.88
C GLU A 9 -21.01 -1.97 -16.43
N SER A 10 -19.95 -2.74 -16.14
CA SER A 10 -19.18 -2.62 -14.88
C SER A 10 -17.84 -1.91 -15.06
N LEU A 11 -17.66 -1.18 -16.15
CA LEU A 11 -16.61 -0.18 -16.26
C LEU A 11 -17.24 1.16 -15.92
N THR A 12 -17.35 1.44 -14.62
CA THR A 12 -17.60 2.81 -14.17
C THR A 12 -16.51 3.68 -14.82
N PRO A 13 -16.87 4.68 -15.63
CA PRO A 13 -15.87 5.53 -16.26
C PRO A 13 -15.20 6.28 -15.12
N LEU A 14 -13.94 5.92 -14.84
CA LEU A 14 -13.00 6.67 -14.03
C LEU A 14 -13.02 8.11 -14.54
N VAL A 15 -13.71 8.97 -13.80
CA VAL A 15 -13.95 10.35 -14.19
C VAL A 15 -12.62 11.12 -14.08
N GLY A 16 -11.87 11.17 -15.18
CA GLY A 16 -11.02 12.31 -15.51
C GLY A 16 -9.54 12.32 -15.11
N ALA A 17 -8.80 11.20 -15.11
CA ALA A 17 -7.36 11.23 -14.77
C ALA A 17 -6.49 10.21 -15.54
N THR A 18 -6.60 10.11 -16.87
CA THR A 18 -5.86 9.06 -17.62
C THR A 18 -4.34 9.27 -17.75
N ALA A 19 -3.77 10.29 -17.12
CA ALA A 19 -2.31 10.48 -17.02
C ALA A 19 -1.84 10.47 -15.56
N ASP A 20 -2.62 11.04 -14.63
CA ASP A 20 -2.32 11.00 -13.20
C ASP A 20 -2.51 9.58 -12.62
N THR A 21 -3.56 8.86 -13.03
CA THR A 21 -3.82 7.50 -12.51
C THR A 21 -2.75 6.48 -12.91
N ASP A 22 -2.14 6.58 -14.10
CA ASP A 22 -1.06 5.64 -14.50
C ASP A 22 0.23 5.87 -13.69
N ALA A 23 0.54 7.13 -13.38
CA ALA A 23 1.64 7.49 -12.49
C ALA A 23 1.34 7.08 -11.05
N ASP A 24 0.10 7.26 -10.59
CA ASP A 24 -0.36 6.79 -9.28
C ASP A 24 -0.29 5.25 -9.20
N ILE A 25 -0.68 4.52 -10.26
CA ILE A 25 -0.55 3.05 -10.30
C ILE A 25 0.91 2.61 -10.21
N ASP A 26 1.85 3.24 -10.92
CA ASP A 26 3.28 2.91 -10.80
C ASP A 26 3.81 3.22 -9.38
N ILE A 27 3.33 4.30 -8.77
CA ILE A 27 3.59 4.61 -7.37
C ILE A 27 2.97 3.53 -6.47
N LEU A 28 1.79 3.00 -6.75
CA LEU A 28 1.17 1.98 -5.91
C LEU A 28 1.66 0.55 -6.20
N ALA A 29 2.44 0.34 -7.27
CA ALA A 29 3.03 -0.96 -7.59
C ALA A 29 3.99 -1.46 -6.49
N ASP A 30 4.62 -0.55 -5.75
CA ASP A 30 5.56 -0.89 -4.68
C ASP A 30 4.83 -1.27 -3.39
N ARG A 31 5.11 -2.48 -2.91
CA ARG A 31 4.50 -3.05 -1.71
C ARG A 31 4.69 -2.20 -0.45
N HIS A 32 5.85 -1.55 -0.28
CA HIS A 32 6.09 -0.71 0.89
C HIS A 32 5.26 0.57 0.83
N ARG A 33 5.06 1.13 -0.37
CA ARG A 33 4.20 2.32 -0.55
C ARG A 33 2.75 2.01 -0.22
N ARG A 34 2.24 0.85 -0.66
CA ARG A 34 0.89 0.39 -0.26
C ARG A 34 0.77 0.15 1.24
N ALA A 35 1.75 -0.53 1.85
CA ALA A 35 1.74 -0.80 3.28
C ALA A 35 1.71 0.48 4.13
N VAL A 36 2.43 1.53 3.70
CA VAL A 36 2.38 2.85 4.35
C VAL A 36 0.98 3.47 4.24
N LEU A 37 0.37 3.50 3.05
CA LEU A 37 -0.96 4.07 2.88
C LEU A 37 -2.03 3.32 3.68
N ARG A 38 -1.98 1.98 3.65
CA ARG A 38 -2.86 1.11 4.44
C ARG A 38 -2.75 1.39 5.94
N TYR A 39 -1.52 1.52 6.44
CA TYR A 39 -1.30 1.88 7.85
C TYR A 39 -1.93 3.23 8.19
N LEU A 40 -1.67 4.25 7.37
CA LEU A 40 -2.17 5.60 7.62
C LEU A 40 -3.71 5.66 7.62
N VAL A 41 -4.38 5.00 6.68
CA VAL A 41 -5.85 4.92 6.66
C VAL A 41 -6.40 4.18 7.88
N THR A 42 -5.77 3.07 8.26
CA THR A 42 -6.30 2.18 9.30
C THR A 42 -6.07 2.73 10.70
N HIS A 43 -4.90 3.33 10.94
CA HIS A 43 -4.44 3.67 12.29
C HIS A 43 -4.34 5.16 12.58
N ALA A 44 -4.22 6.02 11.56
CA ALA A 44 -3.97 7.45 11.75
C ALA A 44 -4.48 8.31 10.57
N PRO A 45 -5.79 8.29 10.24
CA PRO A 45 -6.31 8.99 9.08
C PRO A 45 -6.19 10.52 9.20
N THR A 46 -6.14 11.04 10.43
CA THR A 46 -6.07 12.49 10.73
C THR A 46 -4.82 12.89 11.52
N GLU A 47 -3.99 11.92 11.91
CA GLU A 47 -2.84 12.13 12.78
C GLU A 47 -1.51 12.02 12.03
N ARG A 48 -0.48 12.67 12.59
CA ARG A 48 0.90 12.52 12.09
C ARG A 48 1.53 11.30 12.72
N VAL A 49 2.05 10.40 11.90
CA VAL A 49 2.72 9.17 12.33
C VAL A 49 4.23 9.31 12.15
N SER A 50 5.02 8.79 13.09
CA SER A 50 6.48 8.78 12.94
C SER A 50 6.93 7.77 11.88
N LEU A 51 8.01 8.11 11.16
CA LEU A 51 8.66 7.17 10.23
C LEU A 51 9.20 5.92 10.92
N ALA A 52 9.46 5.97 12.24
CA ALA A 52 9.89 4.80 12.99
C ALA A 52 8.74 3.80 13.15
N ASP A 53 7.56 4.27 13.54
CA ASP A 53 6.37 3.43 13.68
C ASP A 53 5.93 2.84 12.33
N LEU A 54 5.99 3.65 11.26
CA LEU A 54 5.75 3.16 9.90
C LEU A 54 6.76 2.09 9.48
N ALA A 55 8.04 2.25 9.81
CA ALA A 55 9.04 1.25 9.48
C ALA A 55 8.79 -0.07 10.23
N ASP A 56 8.42 0.01 11.50
CA ASP A 56 8.09 -1.16 12.33
C ASP A 56 6.91 -1.93 11.74
N PHE A 57 5.86 -1.22 11.34
CA PHE A 57 4.69 -1.83 10.70
C PHE A 57 5.02 -2.44 9.33
N VAL A 58 5.72 -1.71 8.45
CA VAL A 58 6.06 -2.20 7.11
C VAL A 58 6.94 -3.45 7.17
N VAL A 59 7.85 -3.52 8.12
CA VAL A 59 8.66 -4.73 8.37
C VAL A 59 7.76 -5.89 8.77
N LEU A 60 6.88 -5.69 9.76
CA LEU A 60 5.99 -6.74 10.25
C LEU A 60 5.06 -7.26 9.15
N GLU A 61 4.49 -6.35 8.34
CA GLU A 61 3.61 -6.70 7.24
C GLU A 61 4.37 -7.47 6.15
N THR A 62 5.57 -7.01 5.79
CA THR A 62 6.41 -7.69 4.79
C THR A 62 6.87 -9.06 5.29
N ASP A 63 7.26 -9.18 6.56
CA ASP A 63 7.66 -10.46 7.17
C ASP A 63 6.48 -11.43 7.26
N ALA A 64 5.25 -10.95 7.46
CA ALA A 64 4.05 -11.79 7.46
C ALA A 64 3.72 -12.33 6.05
N ASP A 65 3.88 -11.50 5.03
CA ASP A 65 3.75 -11.91 3.62
C ASP A 65 4.86 -12.86 3.19
N ASP A 66 6.11 -12.57 3.56
CA ASP A 66 7.24 -13.44 3.31
C ASP A 66 7.05 -14.80 3.99
N GLN A 67 6.51 -14.84 5.21
CA GLN A 67 6.11 -16.08 5.87
C GLN A 67 5.02 -16.85 5.11
N ARG A 68 4.00 -16.16 4.59
CA ARG A 68 2.99 -16.77 3.70
C ARG A 68 3.59 -17.32 2.41
N SER A 69 4.59 -16.62 1.86
CA SER A 69 5.33 -17.03 0.66
C SER A 69 6.45 -18.06 0.93
N GLY A 70 6.71 -18.41 2.20
CA GLY A 70 7.72 -19.39 2.60
C GLY A 70 9.15 -18.84 2.76
N VAL A 71 9.34 -17.53 2.72
CA VAL A 71 10.62 -16.83 2.96
C VAL A 71 10.73 -16.51 4.45
N LEU A 72 11.64 -17.16 5.19
CA LEU A 72 11.84 -16.91 6.63
C LEU A 72 12.90 -15.83 6.90
N ALA A 73 12.52 -14.74 7.55
CA ALA A 73 13.44 -13.75 8.14
C ALA A 73 13.37 -13.79 9.69
N THR A 74 13.73 -14.92 10.32
CA THR A 74 13.36 -15.18 11.74
C THR A 74 14.42 -14.87 12.80
N THR A 75 15.50 -14.14 12.48
CA THR A 75 16.54 -13.82 13.48
C THR A 75 16.45 -12.36 13.95
N GLY A 76 16.48 -12.12 15.26
CA GLY A 76 16.32 -10.78 15.85
C GLY A 76 17.29 -9.71 15.34
N ASP A 77 18.55 -10.05 15.11
CA ASP A 77 19.54 -9.13 14.51
C ASP A 77 19.22 -8.81 13.04
N ALA A 78 18.69 -9.78 12.30
CA ALA A 78 18.24 -9.57 10.92
C ALA A 78 17.02 -8.65 10.89
N LEU A 79 16.07 -8.83 11.81
CA LEU A 79 14.88 -7.98 11.94
C LEU A 79 15.26 -6.53 12.26
N PHE A 80 16.18 -6.32 13.21
CA PHE A 80 16.67 -4.99 13.55
C PHE A 80 17.39 -4.31 12.37
N GLY A 81 18.24 -5.05 11.66
CA GLY A 81 18.90 -4.58 10.45
C GLY A 81 17.92 -4.25 9.31
N THR A 82 16.87 -5.05 9.16
CA THR A 82 15.79 -4.82 8.18
C THR A 82 14.98 -3.58 8.52
N ARG A 83 14.57 -3.39 9.79
CA ARG A 83 13.89 -2.18 10.25
C ARG A 83 14.66 -0.91 9.93
N LYS A 84 15.95 -0.86 10.23
CA LYS A 84 16.78 0.31 9.91
C LYS A 84 16.85 0.58 8.41
N ARG A 85 16.95 -0.47 7.59
CA ARG A 85 16.95 -0.35 6.12
C ARG A 85 15.59 0.14 5.60
N VAL A 86 14.49 -0.41 6.09
CA VAL A 86 13.13 0.01 5.74
C VAL A 86 12.93 1.47 6.12
N HIS A 87 13.26 1.88 7.35
CA HIS A 87 13.18 3.27 7.78
C HIS A 87 13.94 4.22 6.84
N SER A 88 15.19 3.87 6.50
CA SER A 88 15.99 4.65 5.55
C SER A 88 15.34 4.70 4.16
N SER A 89 14.81 3.58 3.67
CA SER A 89 14.12 3.53 2.37
C SER A 89 12.84 4.37 2.38
N LEU A 90 12.07 4.32 3.48
CA LEU A 90 10.86 5.12 3.65
C LEU A 90 11.20 6.60 3.57
N ARG A 91 12.18 7.05 4.36
CA ARG A 91 12.60 8.45 4.43
C ARG A 91 13.10 9.01 3.10
N HIS A 92 13.85 8.21 2.33
CA HIS A 92 14.60 8.70 1.17
C HIS A 92 13.97 8.35 -0.18
N ASN A 93 13.05 7.39 -0.23
CA ASN A 93 12.52 6.88 -1.49
C ASN A 93 10.98 6.83 -1.47
N HIS A 94 10.40 6.08 -0.52
CA HIS A 94 8.96 5.79 -0.58
C HIS A 94 8.11 7.01 -0.18
N VAL A 95 8.39 7.63 0.96
CA VAL A 95 7.58 8.74 1.48
C VAL A 95 7.72 10.02 0.66
N PRO A 96 8.92 10.45 0.21
CA PRO A 96 9.04 11.59 -0.68
C PRO A 96 8.23 11.44 -1.97
N ARG A 97 8.26 10.24 -2.60
CA ARG A 97 7.46 9.98 -3.82
C ARG A 97 5.96 10.01 -3.57
N LEU A 98 5.51 9.46 -2.44
CA LEU A 98 4.09 9.55 -2.04
C LEU A 98 3.67 11.02 -1.80
N ALA A 99 4.58 11.85 -1.27
CA ALA A 99 4.32 13.27 -1.06
C ALA A 99 4.32 14.07 -2.38
N GLU A 100 5.21 13.74 -3.32
CA GLU A 100 5.24 14.32 -4.67
C GLU A 100 3.95 14.04 -5.44
N ALA A 101 3.37 12.85 -5.25
CA ALA A 101 2.05 12.48 -5.80
C ALA A 101 0.86 13.08 -5.01
N GLY A 102 1.13 13.81 -3.93
CA GLY A 102 0.06 14.40 -3.12
C GLY A 102 -0.73 13.40 -2.26
N LEU A 103 -0.32 12.14 -2.15
CA LEU A 103 -1.04 11.14 -1.36
C LEU A 103 -0.82 11.32 0.14
N VAL A 104 0.34 11.85 0.53
CA VAL A 104 0.71 12.10 1.93
C VAL A 104 1.39 13.46 2.09
N THR A 105 1.41 13.97 3.32
CA THR A 105 2.25 15.10 3.71
C THR A 105 3.42 14.58 4.52
N PHE A 106 4.65 14.89 4.09
CA PHE A 106 5.87 14.49 4.80
C PHE A 106 6.57 15.69 5.43
N ASP A 107 6.87 15.58 6.73
CA ASP A 107 7.73 16.51 7.46
C ASP A 107 9.11 15.87 7.69
N PRO A 108 10.16 16.31 6.96
CA PRO A 108 11.50 15.74 7.07
C PRO A 108 12.24 16.15 8.35
N ASP A 109 11.83 17.24 9.01
CA ASP A 109 12.43 17.73 10.24
C ASP A 109 11.90 16.93 11.43
N ALA A 110 10.57 16.73 11.49
CA ALA A 110 9.92 15.90 12.50
C ALA A 110 10.01 14.38 12.21
N ASN A 111 10.37 13.99 10.97
CA ASN A 111 10.28 12.62 10.47
C ASN A 111 8.88 12.02 10.64
N THR A 112 7.85 12.81 10.32
CA THR A 112 6.45 12.40 10.44
C THR A 112 5.71 12.47 9.11
N VAL A 113 4.75 11.58 8.92
CA VAL A 113 3.91 11.48 7.73
C VAL A 113 2.44 11.61 8.14
N ALA A 114 1.66 12.37 7.38
CA ALA A 114 0.21 12.46 7.53
C ALA A 114 -0.47 12.06 6.23
N LEU A 115 -1.63 11.40 6.32
CA LEU A 115 -2.45 11.12 5.16
C LEU A 115 -3.08 12.41 4.60
N ARG A 116 -3.25 12.47 3.27
CA ARG A 116 -4.09 13.49 2.60
C ARG A 116 -5.39 12.86 2.11
N GLU A 117 -6.41 13.68 1.88
CA GLU A 117 -7.70 13.25 1.33
C GLU A 117 -7.54 12.43 0.03
N ASP A 118 -6.63 12.86 -0.86
CA ASP A 118 -6.32 12.14 -2.10
C ASP A 118 -5.75 10.73 -1.82
N GLY A 119 -4.91 10.58 -0.80
CA GLY A 119 -4.35 9.30 -0.38
C GLY A 119 -5.38 8.37 0.28
N GLU A 120 -6.38 8.94 0.96
CA GLU A 120 -7.49 8.18 1.56
C GLU A 120 -8.36 7.54 0.47
N ALA A 121 -8.73 8.31 -0.56
CA ALA A 121 -9.52 7.83 -1.69
C ALA A 121 -8.80 6.68 -2.44
N VAL A 122 -7.50 6.86 -2.72
CA VAL A 122 -6.66 5.87 -3.39
C VAL A 122 -6.52 4.59 -2.55
N ALA A 123 -6.32 4.72 -1.24
CA ALA A 123 -6.20 3.57 -0.36
C ALA A 123 -7.52 2.78 -0.24
N ALA A 124 -8.68 3.46 -0.22
CA ALA A 124 -9.98 2.79 -0.24
C ALA A 124 -10.18 1.94 -1.52
N GLU A 125 -9.74 2.45 -2.67
CA GLU A 125 -9.77 1.73 -3.94
C GLU A 125 -8.82 0.50 -3.93
N LEU A 126 -7.63 0.64 -3.32
CA LEU A 126 -6.70 -0.48 -3.14
C LEU A 126 -7.26 -1.61 -2.27
N GLU A 127 -8.00 -1.30 -1.21
CA GLU A 127 -8.65 -2.31 -0.37
C GLU A 127 -9.75 -3.05 -1.13
N GLN A 128 -10.51 -2.35 -1.98
CA GLN A 128 -11.52 -2.97 -2.85
C GLN A 128 -10.86 -3.92 -3.86
N ALA A 129 -9.77 -3.50 -4.51
CA ALA A 129 -9.03 -4.33 -5.47
C ALA A 129 -8.30 -5.52 -4.82
N GLY A 130 -7.85 -5.36 -3.57
CA GLY A 130 -7.25 -6.45 -2.78
C GLY A 130 -8.28 -7.51 -2.39
N ALA A 131 -9.46 -7.09 -1.93
CA ALA A 131 -10.55 -7.99 -1.57
C ALA A 131 -11.03 -8.85 -2.75
N GLU A 132 -11.01 -8.32 -3.98
CA GLU A 132 -11.34 -9.09 -5.19
C GLU A 132 -10.29 -10.15 -5.54
N ARG A 133 -9.01 -9.91 -5.24
CA ARG A 133 -7.93 -10.89 -5.48
C ARG A 133 -7.97 -12.06 -4.49
N ASP A 134 -8.21 -11.77 -3.22
CA ASP A 134 -8.26 -12.81 -2.17
C ASP A 134 -9.41 -13.80 -2.42
N VAL A 135 -10.55 -13.33 -2.96
CA VAL A 135 -11.70 -14.19 -3.31
C VAL A 135 -11.39 -15.09 -4.51
N ALA A 136 -10.62 -14.61 -5.49
CA ALA A 136 -10.24 -15.39 -6.67
C ALA A 136 -9.20 -16.49 -6.37
N GLU A 137 -8.28 -16.26 -5.44
CA GLU A 137 -7.27 -17.25 -5.03
C GLU A 137 -7.86 -18.36 -4.14
N ASP A 138 -8.89 -18.05 -3.34
CA ASP A 138 -9.62 -19.04 -2.53
C ASP A 138 -10.45 -19.99 -3.42
N GLU A 139 -11.02 -19.48 -4.53
CA GLU A 139 -11.75 -20.30 -5.50
C GLU A 139 -10.83 -21.22 -6.33
N ALA A 140 -9.61 -20.77 -6.64
CA ALA A 140 -8.61 -21.55 -7.37
C ALA A 140 -7.99 -22.70 -6.54
N THR A 141 -8.09 -22.64 -5.20
CA THR A 141 -7.57 -23.69 -4.31
C THR A 141 -8.60 -24.82 -4.06
N ILE A 142 -9.88 -24.59 -4.40
CA ILE A 142 -10.98 -25.54 -4.13
C ILE A 142 -11.36 -26.38 -5.38
N ALA A 143 -10.82 -26.07 -6.57
CA ALA A 143 -11.07 -26.80 -7.83
C ALA A 143 -9.97 -27.83 -8.16
#